data_AF-A0A8J8FXY7-F1
#
_entry.id   AF-A0A8J8FXY7-F1
#
_cell.length_a   1.000
_cell.length_b   1.000
_cell.length_c   1.000
_cell.angle_alpha   90.00
_cell.angle_beta   90.00
_cell.angle_gamma   90.00
#
_symmetry.space_group_name_H-M   'P 1'
#
loop_
_entity.id
_entity.type
_entity.pdbx_description
1 polymer ?
#
loop_
_entity_poly.entity_id
_entity_poly.type
_entity_poly.pdbx_seq_one_letter_code
_entity_poly.pdbx_strand_id
1 'polypeptide(L)'
;MTAETSITDNKINLEMKRLNQILTLLLNEAKSSTVDKRDQTLEWSINHMFSCSQLAKLLAHKRGLDMELSGIAGAIHDIAIIRTGIFKDHGPAGAPMVREILEAYNVNYGAKKGELKEEEIELIVEATHQHTDKKNYTDHKFIELIKDADSLDRFLHSKDTYAFYSVRCRNSLKDLNIDFDEFK
;
A
#
# COMPACT_ATOMS: atom_id res chain seq x y z
N MET A 1 34.45 27.16 4.44
CA MET A 1 33.62 27.72 3.36
C MET A 1 32.37 26.86 3.27
N THR A 2 31.33 27.23 4.00
CA THR A 2 30.05 26.53 4.01
C THR A 2 29.26 26.98 2.79
N ALA A 3 28.97 26.06 1.88
CA ALA A 3 28.07 26.32 0.77
C ALA A 3 26.65 26.42 1.33
N GLU A 4 26.19 27.64 1.62
CA GLU A 4 24.77 27.94 1.73
C GLU A 4 24.15 27.61 0.38
N THR A 5 23.47 26.46 0.33
CA THR A 5 22.70 26.08 -0.84
C THR A 5 21.48 27.01 -0.83
N SER A 6 21.42 27.98 -1.74
CA SER A 6 20.25 28.83 -1.86
C SER A 6 19.05 27.93 -2.14
N ILE A 7 18.16 27.78 -1.15
CA ILE A 7 16.89 27.10 -1.32
C ILE A 7 16.10 27.97 -2.29
N THR A 8 16.15 27.65 -3.58
CA THR A 8 15.26 28.25 -4.55
C THR A 8 13.83 27.90 -4.12
N ASP A 9 12.93 28.90 -4.04
CA ASP A 9 11.49 28.76 -3.80
C ASP A 9 10.75 27.99 -4.93
N ASN A 10 11.40 26.98 -5.51
CA ASN A 10 10.79 26.07 -6.45
C ASN A 10 9.84 25.18 -5.67
N LYS A 11 8.54 25.45 -5.81
CA LYS A 11 7.48 24.58 -5.31
C LYS A 11 7.64 23.18 -5.92
N ILE A 12 8.16 22.25 -5.11
CA ILE A 12 8.17 20.82 -5.47
C ILE A 12 6.79 20.27 -5.08
N ASN A 13 6.03 19.77 -6.06
CA ASN A 13 4.75 19.10 -5.80
C ASN A 13 4.76 17.69 -6.40
N LEU A 14 4.52 16.69 -5.57
CA LEU A 14 4.27 15.33 -6.02
C LEU A 14 2.75 15.13 -6.14
N GLU A 15 2.26 15.17 -7.38
CA GLU A 15 0.82 15.04 -7.65
C GLU A 15 0.35 13.60 -7.36
N MET A 16 -0.65 13.48 -6.48
CA MET A 16 -1.20 12.22 -5.96
C MET A 16 -2.73 12.26 -5.97
N LYS A 17 -3.33 12.85 -7.01
CA LYS A 17 -4.76 13.17 -7.05
C LYS A 17 -5.65 11.94 -7.01
N ARG A 18 -5.24 10.85 -7.68
CA ARG A 18 -5.98 9.58 -7.70
C ARG A 18 -5.88 8.91 -6.34
N LEU A 19 -4.65 8.81 -5.81
CA LEU A 19 -4.40 8.25 -4.48
C LEU A 19 -5.17 8.98 -3.38
N ASN A 20 -5.12 10.31 -3.32
CA ASN A 20 -5.77 11.07 -2.26
C ASN A 20 -7.30 10.88 -2.25
N GLN A 21 -7.91 10.75 -3.44
CA GLN A 21 -9.33 10.48 -3.55
C GLN A 21 -9.66 9.04 -3.16
N ILE A 22 -8.83 8.06 -3.53
CA ILE A 22 -9.00 6.66 -3.13
C ILE A 22 -8.84 6.51 -1.61
N LEU A 23 -7.85 7.12 -0.99
CA LEU A 23 -7.71 7.15 0.48
C LEU A 23 -8.95 7.72 1.17
N THR A 24 -9.59 8.73 0.58
CA THR A 24 -10.85 9.27 1.09
C THR A 24 -11.98 8.24 0.99
N LEU A 25 -12.08 7.51 -0.13
CA LEU A 25 -13.07 6.44 -0.29
C LEU A 25 -12.86 5.31 0.72
N LEU A 26 -11.62 4.85 0.90
CA LEU A 26 -11.27 3.78 1.84
C LEU A 26 -11.50 4.17 3.29
N LEU A 27 -11.18 5.41 3.67
CA LEU A 27 -11.49 5.91 5.02
C LEU A 27 -13.01 5.96 5.27
N ASN A 28 -13.79 6.33 4.27
CA ASN A 28 -15.25 6.34 4.38
C ASN A 28 -15.81 4.91 4.47
N GLU A 29 -15.26 3.97 3.70
CA GLU A 29 -15.59 2.54 3.78
C GLU A 29 -15.32 1.99 5.20
N ALA A 30 -14.17 2.33 5.76
CA ALA A 30 -13.82 1.93 7.12
C ALA A 30 -14.80 2.53 8.14
N LYS A 31 -15.11 3.82 8.04
CA LYS A 31 -16.04 4.51 8.95
C LYS A 31 -17.48 4.04 8.85
N SER A 32 -17.91 3.55 7.69
CA SER A 32 -19.26 3.01 7.48
C SER A 32 -19.40 1.54 7.86
N SER A 33 -18.30 0.86 8.22
CA SER A 33 -18.33 -0.53 8.63
C SER A 33 -19.28 -0.77 9.80
N THR A 34 -20.17 -1.75 9.63
CA THR A 34 -21.06 -2.28 10.67
C THR A 34 -20.63 -3.66 11.20
N VAL A 35 -19.46 -4.15 10.79
CA VAL A 35 -18.93 -5.46 11.20
C VAL A 35 -18.53 -5.41 12.68
N ASP A 36 -19.26 -6.18 13.49
CA ASP A 36 -19.09 -6.27 14.95
C ASP A 36 -17.92 -7.18 15.36
N LYS A 37 -17.83 -8.38 14.76
CA LYS A 37 -16.76 -9.35 15.05
C LYS A 37 -15.67 -9.30 13.99
N ARG A 38 -14.44 -9.04 14.43
CA ARG A 38 -13.28 -8.87 13.55
C ARG A 38 -12.06 -9.58 14.11
N ASP A 39 -11.26 -10.17 13.22
CA ASP A 39 -9.95 -10.77 13.56
C ASP A 39 -8.91 -9.69 13.89
N GLN A 40 -9.10 -8.47 13.35
CA GLN A 40 -8.27 -7.31 13.58
C GLN A 40 -9.13 -6.07 13.81
N THR A 41 -8.65 -5.15 14.66
CA THR A 41 -9.41 -3.92 14.94
C THR A 41 -9.46 -3.02 13.71
N LEU A 42 -10.52 -2.21 13.63
CA LEU A 42 -10.67 -1.26 12.54
C LEU A 42 -9.60 -0.17 12.61
N GLU A 43 -9.21 0.25 13.81
CA GLU A 43 -8.13 1.21 14.05
C GLU A 43 -6.78 0.69 13.52
N TRP A 44 -6.48 -0.59 13.74
CA TRP A 44 -5.29 -1.21 13.15
C TRP A 44 -5.36 -1.14 11.62
N SER A 45 -6.52 -1.48 11.04
CA SER A 45 -6.70 -1.55 9.58
C SER A 45 -6.54 -0.18 8.93
N ILE A 46 -7.07 0.86 9.57
CA ILE A 46 -6.92 2.26 9.13
C ILE A 46 -5.47 2.71 9.22
N ASN A 47 -4.79 2.42 10.34
CA ASN A 47 -3.38 2.79 10.51
C ASN A 47 -2.50 2.11 9.46
N HIS A 48 -2.64 0.79 9.30
CA HIS A 48 -1.90 -0.01 8.33
C HIS A 48 -2.14 0.47 6.89
N MET A 49 -3.39 0.75 6.52
CA MET A 49 -3.74 1.32 5.21
C MET A 49 -2.93 2.58 4.90
N PHE A 50 -2.91 3.56 5.81
CA PHE A 50 -2.21 4.82 5.57
C PHE A 50 -0.69 4.66 5.60
N SER A 51 -0.14 3.93 6.57
CA SER A 51 1.31 3.78 6.71
C SER A 51 1.90 2.90 5.60
N CYS A 52 1.21 1.82 5.21
CA CYS A 52 1.63 0.97 4.08
C CYS A 52 1.59 1.74 2.76
N SER A 53 0.59 2.60 2.53
CA SER A 53 0.55 3.51 1.36
C SER A 53 1.77 4.43 1.28
N GLN A 54 2.23 4.96 2.41
CA GLN A 54 3.41 5.81 2.46
C GLN A 54 4.70 5.01 2.20
N LEU A 55 4.85 3.84 2.81
CA LEU A 55 6.02 2.98 2.60
C LEU A 55 6.11 2.49 1.16
N ALA A 56 4.98 2.09 0.56
CA ALA A 56 4.91 1.67 -0.84
C ALA A 56 5.41 2.79 -1.78
N LYS A 57 5.08 4.05 -1.52
CA LYS A 57 5.61 5.20 -2.28
C LYS A 57 7.12 5.35 -2.18
N LEU A 58 7.68 5.22 -0.98
CA LEU A 58 9.12 5.35 -0.76
C LEU A 58 9.89 4.22 -1.45
N LEU A 59 9.40 2.98 -1.31
CA LEU A 59 9.98 1.82 -1.99
C LEU A 59 9.83 1.95 -3.51
N ALA A 60 8.70 2.46 -4.01
CA ALA A 60 8.47 2.64 -5.44
C ALA A 60 9.46 3.63 -6.03
N HIS A 61 9.70 4.74 -5.34
CA HIS A 61 10.71 5.72 -5.74
C HIS A 61 12.10 5.07 -5.86
N LYS A 62 12.50 4.27 -4.88
CA LYS A 62 13.79 3.56 -4.90
C LYS A 62 13.90 2.50 -5.99
N ARG A 63 12.79 1.83 -6.31
CA ARG A 63 12.74 0.75 -7.31
C ARG A 63 12.42 1.24 -8.73
N GLY A 64 12.22 2.55 -8.94
CA GLY A 64 11.85 3.12 -10.24
C GLY A 64 10.45 2.70 -10.70
N LEU A 65 9.52 2.53 -9.76
CA LEU A 65 8.12 2.17 -10.02
C LEU A 65 7.20 3.39 -9.82
N ASP A 66 5.98 3.33 -10.37
CA ASP A 66 5.00 4.41 -10.22
C ASP A 66 4.61 4.56 -8.75
N MET A 67 4.92 5.73 -8.18
CA MET A 67 4.67 6.01 -6.78
C MET A 67 3.18 6.11 -6.46
N GLU A 68 2.38 6.75 -7.32
CA GLU A 68 0.95 6.94 -7.05
C GLU A 68 0.23 5.59 -7.09
N LEU A 69 0.49 4.77 -8.11
CA LEU A 69 -0.09 3.44 -8.25
C LEU A 69 0.33 2.52 -7.11
N SER A 70 1.61 2.57 -6.70
CA SER A 70 2.11 1.80 -5.55
C SER A 70 1.46 2.23 -4.24
N GLY A 71 1.25 3.55 -4.06
CA GLY A 71 0.52 4.08 -2.92
C GLY A 71 -0.95 3.64 -2.88
N ILE A 72 -1.60 3.53 -4.05
CA ILE A 72 -2.99 3.05 -4.16
C ILE A 72 -3.05 1.57 -3.77
N ALA A 73 -2.19 0.74 -4.35
CA ALA A 73 -2.11 -0.68 -4.03
C ALA A 73 -1.79 -0.91 -2.54
N GLY A 74 -0.81 -0.17 -2.00
CA GLY A 74 -0.46 -0.25 -0.58
C GLY A 74 -1.60 0.14 0.35
N ALA A 75 -2.45 1.10 -0.04
CA ALA A 75 -3.62 1.47 0.74
C ALA A 75 -4.74 0.41 0.68
N ILE A 76 -5.02 -0.13 -0.51
CA ILE A 76 -6.25 -0.90 -0.74
C ILE A 76 -6.10 -2.42 -0.53
N HIS A 77 -4.87 -2.95 -0.47
CA HIS A 77 -4.63 -4.40 -0.50
C HIS A 77 -5.38 -5.19 0.59
N ASP A 78 -5.61 -4.59 1.76
CA ASP A 78 -6.30 -5.20 2.91
C ASP A 78 -7.81 -4.89 2.99
N ILE A 79 -8.42 -4.42 1.89
CA ILE A 79 -9.83 -4.01 1.87
C ILE A 79 -10.81 -5.12 2.31
N ALA A 80 -10.47 -6.39 2.07
CA ALA A 80 -11.29 -7.51 2.55
C ALA A 80 -11.40 -7.54 4.08
N ILE A 81 -10.34 -7.19 4.81
CA ILE A 81 -10.35 -7.11 6.27
C ILE A 81 -11.26 -5.96 6.73
N ILE A 82 -11.18 -4.82 6.04
CA ILE A 82 -12.06 -3.67 6.32
C ILE A 82 -13.52 -4.04 6.06
N ARG A 83 -13.86 -4.70 4.96
CA ARG A 83 -15.25 -5.02 4.60
C ARG A 83 -15.85 -6.18 5.38
N THR A 84 -15.05 -7.21 5.69
CA THR A 84 -15.57 -8.48 6.24
C THR A 84 -15.18 -8.73 7.68
N GLY A 85 -14.12 -8.08 8.17
CA GLY A 85 -13.51 -8.39 9.47
C GLY A 85 -12.68 -9.67 9.50
N ILE A 86 -12.57 -10.39 8.38
CA ILE A 86 -11.90 -11.69 8.30
C ILE A 86 -10.48 -11.52 7.78
N PHE A 87 -9.50 -12.05 8.52
CA PHE A 87 -8.09 -12.05 8.13
C PHE A 87 -7.73 -13.26 7.26
N LYS A 88 -8.42 -14.39 7.41
CA LYS A 88 -8.12 -15.58 6.61
C LYS A 88 -8.42 -15.32 5.12
N ASP A 89 -7.45 -15.64 4.25
CA ASP A 89 -7.55 -15.56 2.78
C ASP A 89 -7.95 -14.17 2.24
N HIS A 90 -7.59 -13.09 2.96
CA HIS A 90 -7.98 -11.71 2.64
C HIS A 90 -7.44 -11.20 1.30
N GLY A 91 -6.25 -11.65 0.85
CA GLY A 91 -5.72 -11.29 -0.47
C GLY A 91 -6.63 -11.72 -1.63
N PRO A 92 -6.87 -13.04 -1.80
CA PRO A 92 -7.81 -13.53 -2.82
C PRO A 92 -9.24 -13.01 -2.67
N ALA A 93 -9.74 -12.89 -1.44
CA ALA A 93 -11.07 -12.32 -1.20
C ALA A 93 -11.16 -10.82 -1.52
N GLY A 94 -10.06 -10.08 -1.37
CA GLY A 94 -9.97 -8.64 -1.62
C GLY A 94 -9.86 -8.25 -3.08
N ALA A 95 -9.26 -9.10 -3.92
CA ALA A 95 -9.08 -8.84 -5.35
C ALA A 95 -10.35 -8.34 -6.10
N PRO A 96 -11.52 -9.02 -6.00
CA PRO A 96 -12.75 -8.50 -6.63
C PRO A 96 -13.27 -7.20 -5.99
N MET A 97 -13.05 -6.98 -4.69
CA MET A 97 -13.46 -5.77 -3.98
C MET A 97 -12.62 -4.55 -4.40
N VAL A 98 -11.33 -4.77 -4.62
CA VAL A 98 -10.41 -3.75 -5.17
C VAL A 98 -10.93 -3.30 -6.53
N ARG A 99 -11.19 -4.25 -7.44
CA ARG A 99 -11.71 -3.94 -8.78
C ARG A 99 -12.97 -3.08 -8.71
N GLU A 100 -13.95 -3.51 -7.92
CA GLU A 100 -15.20 -2.77 -7.69
C GLU A 100 -14.96 -1.32 -7.26
N ILE A 101 -14.07 -1.09 -6.28
CA ILE A 101 -13.77 0.25 -5.76
C ILE A 101 -13.06 1.12 -6.80
N LEU A 102 -12.12 0.56 -7.56
CA LEU A 102 -11.36 1.32 -8.56
C LEU A 102 -12.22 1.67 -9.79
N GLU A 103 -13.11 0.77 -10.21
CA GLU A 103 -14.10 1.04 -11.25
C GLU A 103 -15.10 2.11 -10.79
N ALA A 104 -15.60 2.01 -9.55
CA ALA A 104 -16.45 3.04 -8.95
C ALA A 104 -15.72 4.38 -8.82
N TYR A 105 -14.41 4.37 -8.52
CA TYR A 105 -13.58 5.57 -8.52
C TYR A 105 -13.56 6.23 -9.91
N ASN A 106 -13.33 5.46 -10.97
CA ASN A 106 -13.32 5.98 -12.34
C ASN A 106 -14.65 6.62 -12.72
N VAL A 107 -15.77 5.94 -12.44
CA VAL A 107 -17.12 6.44 -12.73
C VAL A 107 -17.39 7.77 -12.02
N ASN A 108 -17.04 7.88 -10.74
CA ASN A 108 -17.42 9.02 -9.91
C ASN A 108 -16.41 10.19 -9.95
N TYR A 109 -15.14 9.90 -10.17
CA TYR A 109 -14.04 10.86 -9.99
C TYR A 109 -13.04 10.90 -11.14
N GLY A 110 -12.99 9.89 -12.01
CA GLY A 110 -11.99 9.74 -13.07
C GLY A 110 -11.85 10.99 -13.95
N ALA A 111 -12.98 11.54 -14.42
CA ALA A 111 -13.00 12.75 -15.26
C ALA A 111 -12.36 14.00 -14.59
N LYS A 112 -12.34 14.07 -13.26
CA LYS A 112 -11.81 15.21 -12.48
C LYS A 112 -10.42 14.96 -11.90
N LYS A 113 -10.10 13.70 -11.59
CA LYS A 113 -8.92 13.31 -10.81
C LYS A 113 -7.90 12.51 -11.63
N GLY A 114 -8.27 12.06 -12.83
CA GLY A 114 -7.52 11.12 -13.65
C GLY A 114 -8.12 9.73 -13.55
N GLU A 115 -8.32 9.07 -14.68
CA GLU A 115 -8.78 7.67 -14.72
C GLU A 115 -7.62 6.72 -14.42
N LEU A 116 -7.95 5.60 -13.78
CA LEU A 116 -7.12 4.40 -13.76
C LEU A 116 -7.43 3.58 -15.01
N LYS A 117 -6.40 3.25 -15.79
CA LYS A 117 -6.55 2.38 -16.95
C LYS A 117 -6.82 0.94 -16.52
N GLU A 118 -7.38 0.13 -17.42
CA GLU A 118 -7.64 -1.28 -17.12
C GLU A 118 -6.36 -2.03 -16.72
N GLU A 119 -5.24 -1.78 -17.40
CA GLU A 119 -3.96 -2.38 -17.01
C GLU A 119 -3.46 -1.96 -15.61
N GLU A 120 -3.80 -0.75 -15.16
CA GLU A 120 -3.46 -0.28 -13.81
C GLU A 120 -4.36 -0.94 -12.76
N ILE A 121 -5.66 -1.07 -13.04
CA ILE A 121 -6.61 -1.75 -12.17
C ILE A 121 -6.22 -3.22 -12.02
N GLU A 122 -6.00 -3.92 -13.13
CA GLU A 122 -5.61 -5.33 -13.11
C GLU A 122 -4.31 -5.55 -12.34
N LEU A 123 -3.34 -4.66 -12.50
CA LEU A 123 -2.10 -4.73 -11.75
C LEU A 123 -2.31 -4.60 -10.23
N ILE A 124 -3.18 -3.69 -9.78
CA ILE A 124 -3.49 -3.52 -8.35
C ILE A 124 -4.30 -4.73 -7.83
N VAL A 125 -5.23 -5.25 -8.63
CA VAL A 125 -6.03 -6.44 -8.31
C VAL A 125 -5.13 -7.65 -8.13
N GLU A 126 -4.19 -7.90 -9.04
CA GLU A 126 -3.27 -9.03 -8.96
C GLU A 126 -2.28 -8.88 -7.80
N ALA A 127 -1.76 -7.66 -7.57
CA ALA A 127 -0.94 -7.38 -6.40
C ALA A 127 -1.70 -7.68 -5.10
N THR A 128 -2.99 -7.32 -5.04
CA THR A 128 -3.86 -7.63 -3.89
C THR A 128 -4.10 -9.13 -3.76
N HIS A 129 -4.40 -9.84 -4.85
CA HIS A 129 -4.59 -11.29 -4.81
C HIS A 129 -3.40 -12.01 -4.19
N GLN A 130 -2.19 -11.61 -4.59
CA GLN A 130 -0.96 -12.30 -4.24
C GLN A 130 -0.24 -11.77 -3.00
N HIS A 131 -0.62 -10.61 -2.45
CA HIS A 131 0.21 -9.96 -1.44
C HIS A 131 0.42 -10.83 -0.18
N THR A 132 -0.50 -11.74 0.15
CA THR A 132 -0.38 -12.64 1.30
C THR A 132 0.65 -13.76 1.10
N ASP A 133 0.98 -14.10 -0.16
CA ASP A 133 1.99 -15.11 -0.48
C ASP A 133 3.40 -14.51 -0.38
N LYS A 134 3.88 -14.39 0.86
CA LYS A 134 5.22 -13.88 1.15
C LYS A 134 6.34 -14.84 0.76
N LYS A 135 6.02 -16.14 0.64
CA LYS A 135 7.00 -17.21 0.42
C LYS A 135 7.42 -17.26 -1.04
N ASN A 136 6.48 -17.17 -1.96
CA ASN A 136 6.77 -17.28 -3.39
C ASN A 136 7.02 -15.90 -3.99
N TYR A 137 8.13 -15.79 -4.72
CA TYR A 137 8.48 -14.61 -5.49
C TYR A 137 7.91 -14.71 -6.90
N THR A 138 7.49 -13.57 -7.42
CA THR A 138 7.12 -13.40 -8.82
C THR A 138 8.16 -12.59 -9.57
N ASP A 139 8.13 -12.67 -10.89
CA ASP A 139 8.92 -11.80 -11.76
C ASP A 139 8.35 -10.36 -11.83
N HIS A 140 7.19 -10.12 -11.20
CA HIS A 140 6.50 -8.83 -11.26
C HIS A 140 6.93 -7.91 -10.11
N LYS A 141 7.85 -6.99 -10.40
CA LYS A 141 8.45 -6.05 -9.41
C LYS A 141 7.42 -5.27 -8.58
N PHE A 142 6.28 -4.91 -9.17
CA PHE A 142 5.20 -4.19 -8.47
C PHE A 142 4.52 -5.07 -7.41
N ILE A 143 4.29 -6.36 -7.70
CA ILE A 143 3.67 -7.29 -6.74
C ILE A 143 4.62 -7.50 -5.55
N GLU A 144 5.91 -7.70 -5.85
CA GLU A 144 6.93 -7.84 -4.81
C GLU A 144 7.07 -6.57 -3.96
N LEU A 145 6.92 -5.39 -4.56
CA LEU A 145 6.88 -4.13 -3.81
C LEU A 145 5.75 -4.10 -2.77
N ILE A 146 4.54 -4.55 -3.13
CA ILE A 146 3.41 -4.54 -2.20
C ILE A 146 3.60 -5.57 -1.09
N LYS A 147 4.13 -6.76 -1.42
CA LYS A 147 4.49 -7.76 -0.41
C LYS A 147 5.51 -7.23 0.59
N ASP A 148 6.49 -6.47 0.11
CA ASP A 148 7.59 -5.88 0.87
C ASP A 148 7.15 -4.69 1.73
N ALA A 149 6.27 -3.83 1.19
CA ALA A 149 5.69 -2.70 1.91
C ALA A 149 4.81 -3.17 3.09
N ASP A 150 3.91 -4.14 2.87
CA ASP A 150 3.09 -4.72 3.94
C ASP A 150 3.96 -5.36 5.04
N SER A 151 4.96 -6.15 4.64
CA SER A 151 5.87 -6.80 5.61
C SER A 151 6.62 -5.76 6.45
N LEU A 152 7.16 -4.72 5.82
CA LEU A 152 7.85 -3.63 6.53
C LEU A 152 6.91 -2.87 7.46
N ASP A 153 5.70 -2.54 7.01
CA ASP A 153 4.73 -1.79 7.80
C ASP A 153 4.36 -2.53 9.09
N ARG A 154 4.04 -3.83 8.97
CA ARG A 154 3.73 -4.69 10.12
C ARG A 154 4.89 -4.71 11.13
N PHE A 155 6.12 -4.83 10.65
CA PHE A 155 7.32 -4.79 11.48
C PHE A 155 7.45 -3.45 12.24
N LEU A 156 7.25 -2.31 11.56
CA LEU A 156 7.31 -0.98 12.18
C LEU A 156 6.18 -0.73 13.19
N HIS A 157 5.06 -1.44 13.07
CA HIS A 157 4.00 -1.50 14.10
C HIS A 157 4.27 -2.54 15.20
N SER A 158 5.50 -3.01 15.35
CA SER A 158 5.92 -3.99 16.36
C SER A 158 5.17 -5.33 16.28
N LYS A 159 4.71 -5.74 15.10
CA LYS A 159 4.22 -7.11 14.91
C LYS A 159 5.39 -8.07 14.80
N ASP A 160 5.28 -9.21 15.48
CA ASP A 160 6.25 -10.28 15.40
C ASP A 160 6.52 -10.67 13.94
N THR A 161 7.80 -10.63 13.58
CA THR A 161 8.26 -10.78 12.20
C THR A 161 9.24 -11.93 12.12
N TYR A 162 8.91 -12.98 11.37
CA TYR A 162 9.70 -14.20 11.25
C TYR A 162 9.72 -14.70 9.80
N ALA A 163 10.66 -15.60 9.50
CA ALA A 163 10.80 -16.26 8.21
C ALA A 163 10.76 -15.27 7.03
N PHE A 164 9.86 -15.50 6.05
CA PHE A 164 9.77 -14.70 4.82
C PHE A 164 9.46 -13.23 5.06
N TYR A 165 8.71 -12.89 6.11
CA TYR A 165 8.48 -11.49 6.48
C TYR A 165 9.80 -10.78 6.82
N SER A 166 10.68 -11.43 7.58
CA SER A 166 11.97 -10.84 7.97
C SER A 166 12.90 -10.59 6.79
N VAL A 167 12.89 -11.48 5.78
CA VAL A 167 13.65 -11.31 4.54
C VAL A 167 13.14 -10.09 3.78
N ARG A 168 11.82 -9.95 3.66
CA ARG A 168 11.18 -8.80 3.00
C ARG A 168 11.48 -7.50 3.72
N CYS A 169 11.36 -7.45 5.05
CA CYS A 169 11.75 -6.27 5.84
C CYS A 169 13.20 -5.86 5.58
N ARG A 170 14.15 -6.81 5.58
CA ARG A 170 15.57 -6.53 5.27
C ARG A 170 15.77 -5.96 3.88
N ASN A 171 15.06 -6.51 2.87
CA ASN A 171 15.13 -5.99 1.50
C ASN A 171 14.60 -4.55 1.43
N SER A 172 13.44 -4.29 2.03
CA SER A 172 12.84 -2.95 2.08
C SER A 172 13.73 -1.92 2.78
N LEU A 173 14.32 -2.29 3.93
CA LEU A 173 15.21 -1.40 4.68
C LEU A 173 16.52 -1.15 3.91
N LYS A 174 17.06 -2.17 3.24
CA LYS A 174 18.22 -2.03 2.37
C LYS A 174 17.96 -1.05 1.22
N ASP A 175 16.78 -1.10 0.59
CA ASP A 175 16.40 -0.13 -0.46
C ASP A 175 16.39 1.32 0.06
N LEU A 176 16.11 1.49 1.36
CA LEU A 176 16.09 2.77 2.05
C LEU A 176 17.44 3.15 2.68
N ASN A 177 18.49 2.35 2.50
CA ASN A 177 19.79 2.50 3.13
C ASN A 177 19.74 2.52 4.67
N ILE A 178 18.87 1.68 5.26
CA ILE A 178 18.77 1.49 6.71
C ILE A 178 19.27 0.08 7.02
N ASP A 179 20.21 -0.06 7.95
CA ASP A 179 20.65 -1.38 8.38
C ASP A 179 19.60 -2.01 9.31
N PHE A 180 19.22 -3.25 9.05
CA PHE A 180 18.27 -3.98 9.88
C PHE A 180 18.80 -4.15 11.32
N ASP A 181 20.12 -4.24 11.48
CA ASP A 181 20.73 -4.44 12.79
C ASP A 181 20.65 -3.17 13.67
N GLU A 182 20.24 -2.01 13.14
CA GLU A 182 19.94 -0.80 13.92
C GLU A 182 18.67 -0.94 14.81
N PHE A 183 17.84 -1.96 14.57
CA PHE A 183 16.60 -2.21 15.33
C PHE A 183 16.76 -3.24 16.46
N LYS A 184 17.97 -3.74 16.71
CA LYS A 184 18.29 -4.73 17.75
C LYS A 184 18.72 -4.10 19.06
#